data_AF-A0A7C9DLM3-F1
#
_entry.id   AF-A0A7C9DLM3-F1
#
_cell.length_a   1.000
_cell.length_b   1.000
_cell.length_c   1.000
_cell.angle_alpha   90.00
_cell.angle_beta   90.00
_cell.angle_gamma   90.00
#
_symmetry.space_group_name_H-M   'P 1'
#
loop_
_entity.id
_entity.type
_entity.pdbx_description
1 polymer ?
#
loop_
_entity_poly.entity_id
_entity_poly.type
_entity_poly.pdbx_seq_one_letter_code
_entity_poly.pdbx_strand_id
1 'polypeptide(L)'
;MDSSQLPQFDHSPNYCEENVYRLCKKLSLAGIADREASDLYVVFISNDKKQIPLWHQKASHRADGIILWDYHVICVQIKRDDKSPQVWDLDSTLAFPSPLASYIAETFHPSFQLFSEYQRFYRIVHAPIFLRRFASDRRHMKDSDGNWTAQPPSYDPIVAEGMKVA
;
A
#
# COMPACT_ATOMS: atom_id res chain seq x y z
N MET A 1 -17.20 -3.72 -9.95
CA MET A 1 -17.10 -5.12 -9.50
C MET A 1 -17.90 -5.22 -8.22
N ASP A 2 -18.74 -6.26 -8.09
CA ASP A 2 -19.42 -6.56 -6.83
C ASP A 2 -18.37 -6.99 -5.78
N SER A 3 -18.40 -6.40 -4.59
CA SER A 3 -17.43 -6.68 -3.52
C SER A 3 -17.53 -8.11 -3.00
N SER A 4 -18.64 -8.81 -3.28
CA SER A 4 -18.87 -10.21 -2.93
C SER A 4 -17.98 -11.22 -3.67
N GLN A 5 -17.27 -10.81 -4.72
CA GLN A 5 -16.43 -11.69 -5.56
C GLN A 5 -14.91 -11.53 -5.33
N LEU A 6 -14.49 -10.63 -4.44
CA LEU A 6 -13.06 -10.44 -4.16
C LEU A 6 -12.54 -11.50 -3.19
N PRO A 7 -11.32 -12.04 -3.42
CA PRO A 7 -10.72 -12.95 -2.46
C PRO A 7 -10.45 -12.24 -1.13
N GLN A 8 -10.45 -12.99 -0.05
CA GLN A 8 -10.03 -12.46 1.25
C GLN A 8 -8.54 -12.10 1.21
N PHE A 9 -8.21 -10.85 1.53
CA PHE A 9 -6.83 -10.37 1.62
C PHE A 9 -6.34 -10.45 3.06
N ASP A 10 -5.05 -10.79 3.22
CA ASP A 10 -4.43 -10.76 4.54
C ASP A 10 -4.06 -9.31 4.82
N HIS A 11 -4.29 -8.84 6.05
CA HIS A 11 -3.99 -7.48 6.43
C HIS A 11 -3.37 -7.48 7.83
N SER A 12 -2.24 -6.79 7.95
CA SER A 12 -1.58 -6.49 9.22
C SER A 12 -1.40 -4.98 9.32
N PRO A 13 -2.11 -4.28 10.22
CA PRO A 13 -1.98 -2.83 10.36
C PRO A 13 -0.53 -2.41 10.59
N ASN A 14 -0.11 -1.31 9.95
CA ASN A 14 1.27 -0.77 9.96
C ASN A 14 2.33 -1.59 9.20
N TYR A 15 1.92 -2.60 8.43
CA TYR A 15 2.80 -3.36 7.52
C TYR A 15 2.28 -3.25 6.08
N CYS A 16 1.93 -2.03 5.64
CA CYS A 16 1.30 -1.76 4.35
C CYS A 16 2.15 -2.26 3.16
N GLU A 17 3.46 -2.21 3.27
CA GLU A 17 4.43 -2.73 2.31
C GLU A 17 4.33 -4.26 2.14
N GLU A 18 4.16 -5.02 3.22
CA GLU A 18 3.98 -6.47 3.15
C GLU A 18 2.55 -6.85 2.74
N ASN A 19 1.57 -6.07 3.19
CA ASN A 19 0.17 -6.21 2.76
C ASN A 19 0.05 -6.06 1.24
N VAL A 20 0.68 -5.02 0.66
CA VAL A 20 0.69 -4.79 -0.79
C VAL A 20 1.46 -5.88 -1.54
N TYR A 21 2.58 -6.37 -0.99
CA TYR A 21 3.29 -7.51 -1.56
C TYR A 21 2.40 -8.76 -1.71
N ARG A 22 1.67 -9.13 -0.65
CA ARG A 22 0.75 -10.27 -0.68
C ARG A 22 -0.48 -10.01 -1.53
N LEU A 23 -1.00 -8.79 -1.51
CA LEU A 23 -2.10 -8.34 -2.36
C LEU A 23 -1.77 -8.52 -3.84
N CYS A 24 -0.60 -8.05 -4.30
CA CYS A 24 -0.17 -8.25 -5.70
C CYS A 24 -0.16 -9.73 -6.08
N LYS A 25 0.39 -10.61 -5.23
CA LYS A 25 0.38 -12.07 -5.47
C LYS A 25 -1.05 -12.62 -5.53
N LYS A 26 -1.92 -12.24 -4.60
CA LYS A 26 -3.31 -12.70 -4.55
C LYS A 26 -4.09 -12.23 -5.78
N LEU A 27 -3.90 -10.99 -6.23
CA LEU A 27 -4.55 -10.46 -7.44
C LEU A 27 -4.16 -11.24 -8.70
N SER A 28 -2.87 -11.54 -8.86
CA SER A 28 -2.39 -12.36 -9.99
C SER A 28 -2.87 -13.81 -9.92
N LEU A 29 -2.86 -14.43 -8.73
CA LEU A 29 -3.37 -15.79 -8.54
C LEU A 29 -4.88 -15.91 -8.79
N ALA A 30 -5.65 -14.88 -8.44
CA ALA A 30 -7.09 -14.83 -8.66
C ALA A 30 -7.49 -14.45 -10.10
N GLY A 31 -6.53 -14.16 -10.99
CA GLY A 31 -6.80 -13.71 -12.35
C GLY A 31 -7.41 -12.31 -12.44
N ILE A 32 -7.37 -11.53 -11.37
CA ILE A 32 -7.84 -10.14 -11.34
C ILE A 32 -6.81 -9.23 -12.01
N ALA A 33 -5.53 -9.52 -11.80
CA ALA A 33 -4.37 -8.90 -12.42
C ALA A 33 -3.71 -9.86 -13.41
N ASP A 34 -2.80 -9.31 -14.23
CA ASP A 34 -1.94 -10.11 -15.10
C ASP A 34 -1.17 -11.15 -14.29
N ARG A 35 -0.94 -12.33 -14.90
CA ARG A 35 -0.29 -13.47 -14.22
C ARG A 35 1.08 -13.11 -13.67
N GLU A 36 1.82 -12.28 -14.39
CA GLU A 36 3.15 -11.82 -13.99
C GLU A 36 3.10 -10.51 -13.19
N ALA A 37 1.89 -10.05 -12.81
CA ALA A 37 1.64 -8.75 -12.19
C ALA A 37 2.08 -7.56 -13.05
N SER A 38 2.17 -7.74 -14.38
CA SER A 38 2.72 -6.70 -15.26
C SER A 38 1.82 -5.46 -15.41
N ASP A 39 0.56 -5.56 -15.04
CA ASP A 39 -0.43 -4.48 -14.97
C ASP A 39 -0.50 -3.82 -13.56
N LEU A 40 0.36 -4.22 -12.62
CA LEU A 40 0.39 -3.70 -11.24
C LEU A 40 1.62 -2.82 -10.97
N TYR A 41 1.40 -1.79 -10.17
CA TYR A 41 2.41 -0.83 -9.73
C TYR A 41 2.26 -0.61 -8.23
N VAL A 42 3.35 -0.83 -7.49
CA VAL A 42 3.42 -0.55 -6.05
C VAL A 42 3.91 0.87 -5.86
N VAL A 43 3.14 1.67 -5.13
CA VAL A 43 3.43 3.09 -4.91
C VAL A 43 3.72 3.30 -3.43
N PHE A 44 4.97 3.66 -3.15
CA PHE A 44 5.39 4.14 -1.84
C PHE A 44 5.16 5.65 -1.78
N ILE A 45 4.51 6.10 -0.71
CA ILE A 45 4.14 7.48 -0.47
C ILE A 45 4.82 7.90 0.83
N SER A 46 5.62 8.96 0.80
CA SER A 46 6.28 9.50 1.99
C SER A 46 6.79 10.91 1.69
N ASN A 47 7.63 11.48 2.54
CA ASN A 47 8.39 12.70 2.30
C ASN A 47 9.62 12.74 3.20
N ASP A 48 10.42 13.81 3.10
CA ASP A 48 11.67 13.95 3.86
C ASP A 48 11.44 13.97 5.38
N LYS A 49 10.25 14.42 5.82
CA LYS A 49 9.88 14.50 7.23
C LYS A 49 9.21 13.25 7.77
N LYS A 50 8.90 12.28 6.89
CA LYS A 50 8.05 11.13 7.22
C LYS A 50 6.75 11.59 7.90
N GLN A 51 6.08 12.54 7.26
CA GLN A 51 4.85 13.16 7.76
C GLN A 51 3.97 13.48 6.57
N ILE A 52 3.18 12.51 6.12
CA ILE A 52 2.28 12.66 4.98
C ILE A 52 0.81 12.53 5.43
N PRO A 53 -0.01 13.58 5.27
CA PRO A 53 -1.43 13.49 5.60
C PRO A 53 -2.17 12.74 4.50
N LEU A 54 -2.91 11.70 4.89
CA LEU A 54 -3.82 10.95 4.03
C LEU A 54 -5.21 10.92 4.67
N TRP A 55 -6.24 11.19 3.87
CA TRP A 55 -7.65 11.13 4.29
C TRP A 55 -8.27 9.77 4.00
N HIS A 56 -9.45 9.52 4.61
CA HIS A 56 -10.21 8.27 4.46
C HIS A 56 -9.39 7.03 4.83
N GLN A 57 -8.75 7.06 6.00
CA GLN A 57 -7.90 5.99 6.53
C GLN A 57 -8.57 5.28 7.71
N LYS A 58 -8.62 3.93 7.67
CA LYS A 58 -9.25 3.08 8.70
C LYS A 58 -8.67 3.27 10.10
N ALA A 59 -7.39 3.63 10.17
CA ALA A 59 -6.70 3.89 11.44
C ALA A 59 -7.15 5.20 12.12
N SER A 60 -7.84 6.09 11.40
CA SER A 60 -8.29 7.35 11.97
C SER A 60 -9.48 7.16 12.91
N HIS A 61 -9.40 7.81 14.07
CA HIS A 61 -10.54 7.97 14.98
C HIS A 61 -11.28 9.29 14.77
N ARG A 62 -10.85 10.10 13.79
CA ARG A 62 -11.42 11.40 13.48
C ARG A 62 -12.51 11.27 12.42
N ALA A 63 -13.51 12.16 12.47
CA ALA A 63 -14.61 12.16 11.50
C ALA A 63 -14.16 12.46 10.06
N ASP A 64 -13.06 13.20 9.90
CA ASP A 64 -12.44 13.51 8.60
C ASP A 64 -11.55 12.37 8.07
N GLY A 65 -11.33 11.32 8.86
CA GLY A 65 -10.57 10.14 8.45
C GLY A 65 -9.07 10.39 8.22
N ILE A 66 -8.53 11.53 8.66
CA ILE A 66 -7.13 11.90 8.40
C ILE A 66 -6.17 11.12 9.31
N ILE A 67 -5.05 10.67 8.74
CA ILE A 67 -3.87 10.15 9.45
C ILE A 67 -2.61 10.83 8.91
N LEU A 68 -1.66 11.09 9.80
CA LEU A 68 -0.32 11.51 9.44
C LEU A 68 0.61 10.29 9.45
N TRP A 69 0.89 9.74 8.28
CA TRP A 69 1.76 8.56 8.13
C TRP A 69 3.22 8.95 8.00
N ASP A 70 4.12 8.08 8.44
CA ASP A 70 5.54 8.15 8.13
C ASP A 70 5.81 7.76 6.68
N TYR A 71 5.17 6.68 6.24
CA TYR A 71 4.98 6.32 4.84
C TYR A 71 3.71 5.47 4.69
N HIS A 72 3.20 5.36 3.46
CA HIS A 72 2.12 4.44 3.13
C HIS A 72 2.41 3.75 1.80
N VAL A 73 1.85 2.55 1.61
CA VAL A 73 2.04 1.78 0.38
C VAL A 73 0.69 1.33 -0.16
N ILE A 74 0.48 1.58 -1.45
CA ILE A 74 -0.73 1.19 -2.19
C ILE A 74 -0.35 0.43 -3.46
N CYS A 75 -1.29 -0.32 -4.03
CA CYS A 75 -1.15 -0.93 -5.35
C CYS A 75 -2.07 -0.24 -6.35
N VAL A 76 -1.53 0.17 -7.51
CA VAL A 76 -2.28 0.73 -8.64
C VAL A 76 -2.30 -0.31 -9.75
N GLN A 77 -3.49 -0.61 -10.28
CA GLN A 77 -3.68 -1.50 -11.41
C GLN A 77 -4.04 -0.69 -12.66
N ILE A 78 -3.30 -0.94 -13.75
CA ILE A 78 -3.50 -0.33 -15.06
C ILE A 78 -3.48 -1.44 -16.12
N LYS A 79 -4.66 -1.92 -16.52
CA LYS A 79 -4.80 -2.95 -17.55
C LYS A 79 -4.52 -2.37 -18.94
N ARG A 80 -4.03 -3.21 -19.85
CA ARG A 80 -3.89 -2.83 -21.27
C ARG A 80 -5.28 -2.46 -21.80
N ASP A 81 -5.35 -1.30 -22.45
CA ASP A 81 -6.57 -0.71 -23.04
C ASP A 81 -7.66 -0.25 -22.04
N ASP A 82 -7.38 -0.27 -20.74
CA ASP A 82 -8.32 0.20 -19.71
C ASP A 82 -8.12 1.70 -19.42
N LYS A 83 -9.21 2.46 -19.50
CA LYS A 83 -9.25 3.90 -19.18
C LYS A 83 -9.58 4.18 -17.72
N SER A 84 -9.79 3.14 -16.92
CA SER A 84 -10.21 3.24 -15.52
C SER A 84 -9.25 2.56 -14.54
N PRO A 85 -8.02 3.11 -14.36
CA PRO A 85 -7.08 2.61 -13.36
C PRO A 85 -7.71 2.48 -11.98
N GLN A 86 -7.32 1.45 -11.25
CA GLN A 86 -7.84 1.12 -9.93
C GLN A 86 -6.74 1.21 -8.87
N VAL A 87 -7.11 1.64 -7.66
CA VAL A 87 -6.26 1.67 -6.48
C VAL A 87 -6.75 0.62 -5.50
N TRP A 88 -5.80 -0.19 -5.03
CA TRP A 88 -5.97 -1.19 -4.01
C TRP A 88 -5.21 -0.73 -2.76
N ASP A 89 -5.95 -0.18 -1.81
CA ASP A 89 -5.46 0.27 -0.52
C ASP A 89 -6.25 -0.44 0.59
N LEU A 90 -5.57 -1.33 1.31
CA LEU A 90 -6.21 -2.12 2.38
C LEU A 90 -6.51 -1.29 3.62
N ASP A 91 -5.91 -0.11 3.76
CA ASP A 91 -6.08 0.80 4.89
C ASP A 91 -7.07 1.93 4.59
N SER A 92 -7.62 2.01 3.37
CA SER A 92 -8.61 3.02 2.99
C SER A 92 -10.03 2.68 3.43
N THR A 93 -10.81 3.69 3.82
CA THR A 93 -12.27 3.58 4.02
C THR A 93 -13.08 3.79 2.74
N LEU A 94 -12.43 4.11 1.61
CA LEU A 94 -13.06 4.23 0.30
C LEU A 94 -13.45 2.85 -0.26
N ALA A 95 -14.05 2.85 -1.45
CA ALA A 95 -14.35 1.63 -2.18
C ALA A 95 -13.07 0.78 -2.39
N PHE A 96 -13.22 -0.55 -2.38
CA PHE A 96 -12.09 -1.46 -2.56
C PHE A 96 -12.38 -2.46 -3.69
N PRO A 97 -11.69 -2.37 -4.85
CA PRO A 97 -10.78 -1.29 -5.24
C PRO A 97 -11.49 0.05 -5.47
N SER A 98 -10.72 1.14 -5.42
CA SER A 98 -11.19 2.50 -5.74
C SER A 98 -10.79 2.92 -7.15
N PRO A 99 -11.64 3.59 -7.94
CA PRO A 99 -11.20 4.29 -9.14
C PRO A 99 -10.11 5.31 -8.81
N LEU A 100 -9.02 5.35 -9.59
CA LEU A 100 -7.85 6.17 -9.30
C LEU A 100 -8.17 7.65 -9.13
N ALA A 101 -9.02 8.21 -9.99
CA ALA A 101 -9.41 9.62 -9.93
C ALA A 101 -10.12 9.95 -8.60
N SER A 102 -11.05 9.09 -8.16
CA SER A 102 -11.75 9.24 -6.88
C SER A 102 -10.80 9.08 -5.71
N TYR A 103 -9.91 8.09 -5.74
CA TYR A 103 -8.91 7.89 -4.69
C TYR A 103 -7.99 9.11 -4.53
N ILE A 104 -7.49 9.68 -5.64
CA ILE A 104 -6.65 10.89 -5.60
C ILE A 104 -7.42 12.06 -5.01
N ALA A 105 -8.66 12.30 -5.47
CA ALA A 105 -9.47 13.42 -5.01
C ALA A 105 -9.78 13.34 -3.52
N GLU A 106 -10.09 12.14 -3.02
CA GLU A 106 -10.55 11.93 -1.64
C GLU A 106 -9.39 11.71 -0.66
N THR A 107 -8.40 10.89 -1.01
CA THR A 107 -7.30 10.53 -0.09
C THR A 107 -6.17 11.55 -0.07
N PHE A 108 -5.80 12.11 -1.23
CA PHE A 108 -4.70 13.10 -1.31
C PHE A 108 -5.19 14.55 -1.29
N HIS A 109 -6.47 14.75 -1.60
CA HIS A 109 -7.16 16.03 -1.57
C HIS A 109 -6.32 17.17 -2.20
N PRO A 110 -5.96 17.09 -3.49
CA PRO A 110 -4.97 17.98 -4.12
C PRO A 110 -5.37 19.46 -4.14
N SER A 111 -6.67 19.78 -3.99
CA SER A 111 -7.16 21.15 -3.82
C SER A 111 -6.88 21.73 -2.44
N PHE A 112 -6.53 20.90 -1.45
CA PHE A 112 -6.11 21.34 -0.13
C PHE A 112 -4.63 21.68 -0.15
N GLN A 113 -4.32 22.95 0.09
CA GLN A 113 -2.94 23.43 0.07
C GLN A 113 -2.21 22.99 1.34
N LEU A 114 -1.33 22.01 1.18
CA LEU A 114 -0.42 21.59 2.24
C LEU A 114 0.75 22.57 2.39
N PHE A 115 1.24 22.72 3.62
CA PHE A 115 2.58 23.27 3.85
C PHE A 115 3.63 22.40 3.14
N SER A 116 4.72 23.03 2.69
CA SER A 116 5.76 22.37 1.90
C SER A 116 6.31 21.11 2.57
N GLU A 117 6.45 21.12 3.90
CA GLU A 117 6.92 19.99 4.71
C GLU A 117 6.00 18.76 4.70
N TYR A 118 4.71 18.92 4.37
CA TYR A 118 3.75 17.82 4.26
C TYR A 118 3.53 17.36 2.82
N GLN A 119 4.21 17.95 1.83
CA GLN A 119 4.08 17.54 0.44
C GLN A 119 4.52 16.08 0.28
N ARG A 120 3.64 15.26 -0.31
CA ARG A 120 3.89 13.84 -0.56
C ARG A 120 4.74 13.64 -1.81
N PHE A 121 5.72 12.75 -1.71
CA PHE A 121 6.48 12.17 -2.80
C PHE A 121 6.00 10.75 -3.07
N TYR A 122 6.11 10.33 -4.33
CA TYR A 122 5.63 9.03 -4.79
C TYR A 122 6.76 8.28 -5.49
N ARG A 123 7.14 7.12 -4.94
CA ARG A 123 8.01 6.17 -5.60
C ARG A 123 7.16 5.05 -6.19
N ILE A 124 7.09 5.01 -7.51
CA ILE A 124 6.34 4.00 -8.26
C ILE A 124 7.29 2.88 -8.66
N VAL A 125 6.95 1.65 -8.31
CA VAL A 125 7.73 0.43 -8.59
C VAL A 125 6.85 -0.55 -9.35
N HIS A 126 7.33 -1.03 -10.51
CA HIS A 126 6.62 -2.07 -11.26
C HIS A 126 6.55 -3.36 -10.43
N ALA A 127 5.36 -3.95 -10.30
CA ALA A 127 5.15 -5.08 -9.38
C ALA A 127 6.03 -6.32 -9.65
N PRO A 128 6.38 -6.73 -10.89
CA PRO A 128 7.32 -7.82 -11.12
C PRO A 128 8.72 -7.54 -10.55
N ILE A 129 9.15 -6.28 -10.51
CA ILE A 129 10.41 -5.88 -9.87
C ILE A 129 10.24 -5.94 -8.35
N PHE A 130 9.16 -5.37 -7.83
CA PHE A 130 8.85 -5.36 -6.41
C PHE A 130 8.78 -6.77 -5.83
N LEU A 131 7.99 -7.67 -6.42
CA LEU A 131 7.80 -9.04 -5.93
C LEU A 131 9.08 -9.87 -5.86
N ARG A 132 10.04 -9.57 -6.75
CA ARG A 132 11.35 -10.25 -6.81
C ARG A 132 12.40 -9.63 -5.89
N ARG A 133 12.37 -8.30 -5.72
CA ARG A 133 13.46 -7.55 -5.07
C ARG A 133 13.12 -7.03 -3.68
N PHE A 134 11.84 -6.97 -3.32
CA PHE A 134 11.43 -6.49 -2.01
C PHE A 134 11.88 -7.48 -0.92
N ALA A 135 12.40 -6.91 0.17
CA ALA A 135 12.74 -7.63 1.38
C ALA A 135 12.44 -6.73 2.58
N SER A 136 11.94 -7.32 3.66
CA SER A 136 11.71 -6.66 4.93
C SER A 136 12.13 -7.62 6.04
N ASP A 137 13.06 -7.19 6.88
CA ASP A 137 13.42 -7.86 8.13
C ASP A 137 12.57 -7.35 9.33
N ARG A 138 11.62 -6.45 9.06
CA ARG A 138 10.70 -5.80 10.00
C ARG A 138 11.37 -5.02 11.13
N ARG A 139 12.69 -4.80 11.13
CA ARG A 139 13.37 -4.11 12.23
C ARG A 139 12.92 -2.66 12.40
N HIS A 140 12.44 -2.04 11.33
CA HIS A 140 11.89 -0.69 11.40
C HIS A 140 10.62 -0.59 12.28
N MET A 141 9.97 -1.71 12.57
CA MET A 141 8.81 -1.82 13.47
C MET A 141 9.20 -2.21 14.90
N LYS A 142 10.49 -2.14 15.25
CA LYS A 142 10.97 -2.30 16.61
C LYS A 142 11.38 -0.96 17.21
N ASP A 143 11.05 -0.76 18.47
CA ASP A 143 11.55 0.38 19.26
C ASP A 143 13.01 0.18 19.68
N SER A 144 13.57 1.15 20.41
CA SER A 144 14.95 1.11 20.90
C SER A 144 15.23 -0.05 21.87
N ASP A 145 14.20 -0.58 22.51
CA ASP A 145 14.28 -1.69 23.46
C ASP A 145 14.08 -3.05 22.76
N GLY A 146 13.79 -3.03 21.46
CA GLY A 146 13.57 -4.22 20.63
C GLY A 146 12.14 -4.75 20.68
N ASN A 147 11.20 -4.03 21.32
CA ASN A 147 9.79 -4.40 21.35
C ASN A 147 9.10 -3.99 20.04
N TRP A 148 8.07 -4.74 19.66
CA TRP A 148 7.27 -4.43 18.48
C TRP A 148 6.38 -3.20 18.72
N THR A 149 6.50 -2.20 17.86
CA THR A 149 5.61 -1.02 17.87
C THR A 149 4.21 -1.36 17.34
N ALA A 150 4.10 -2.39 16.50
CA ALA A 150 2.86 -3.04 16.09
C ALA A 150 3.08 -4.54 15.90
N GLN A 151 2.07 -5.36 16.21
CA GLN A 151 2.16 -6.82 16.08
C GLN A 151 2.53 -7.22 14.64
N PRO A 152 3.63 -7.96 14.45
CA PRO A 152 4.07 -8.35 13.11
C PRO A 152 3.13 -9.39 12.50
N PRO A 153 3.12 -9.50 11.16
CA PRO A 153 2.43 -10.60 10.50
C PRO A 153 2.97 -11.97 10.99
N SER A 154 2.09 -12.97 11.07
CA SER A 154 2.43 -14.31 11.60
C SER A 154 3.31 -15.17 10.69
N TYR A 155 3.47 -14.77 9.43
CA TYR A 155 4.35 -15.42 8.47
C TYR A 155 5.78 -14.86 8.56
N ASP A 156 6.75 -15.64 8.10
CA ASP A 156 8.16 -15.25 8.10
C ASP A 156 8.42 -13.96 7.33
N PRO A 157 9.45 -13.17 7.70
CA PRO A 157 9.83 -11.97 6.98
C PRO A 157 10.07 -12.21 5.47
N ILE A 158 9.69 -11.24 4.65
CA ILE A 158 9.85 -11.37 3.18
C ILE A 158 11.33 -11.20 2.81
N VAL A 159 11.85 -12.16 2.06
CA VAL A 159 13.19 -12.12 1.47
C VAL A 159 13.13 -11.95 -0.04
N ALA A 160 14.08 -11.17 -0.56
CA ALA A 160 14.28 -11.01 -1.99
C ALA A 160 14.76 -12.33 -2.61
N GLU A 161 14.39 -12.57 -3.86
CA GLU A 161 14.81 -13.75 -4.61
C GLU A 161 16.35 -13.82 -4.67
N GLY A 162 16.90 -14.99 -4.33
CA GLY A 162 18.35 -15.22 -4.32
C GLY A 162 19.07 -14.79 -3.03
N MET A 163 18.36 -14.32 -2.00
CA MET A 163 18.92 -14.01 -0.68
C MET A 163 18.41 -14.99 0.40
N LYS A 164 19.28 -15.40 1.33
CA LYS A 164 18.90 -16.16 2.54
C LYS A 164 18.75 -15.21 3.71
N VAL A 165 17.78 -15.46 4.60
CA VAL A 165 17.68 -14.79 5.90
C VAL A 165 18.95 -15.13 6.69
N ALA A 166 19.65 -14.11 7.19
CA ALA A 166 20.80 -14.28 8.07
C ALA A 166 20.35 -14.52 9.52
#